data_AF-A0A2V6Q7C1-F1
#
_entry.id   AF-A0A2V6Q7C1-F1
#
_cell.length_a   1.000
_cell.length_b   1.000
_cell.length_c   1.000
_cell.angle_alpha   90.00
_cell.angle_beta   90.00
_cell.angle_gamma   90.00
#
_symmetry.space_group_name_H-M   'P 1'
#
loop_
_entity.id
_entity.type
_entity.pdbx_description
1 polymer ?
#
loop_
_entity_poly.entity_id
_entity_poly.type
_entity_poly.pdbx_seq_one_letter_code
_entity_poly.pdbx_strand_id
1 'polypeptide(L)' 'ANARLVERAGGCSILPQASMTPLLLLERIQTLLAEPARLKDMGERARTLAVPDAAERLADLLLEIAA' A
#
# COMPACT_ATOMS: atom_id res chain seq x y z
N ALA A 1 1.13 7.35 7.23
CA ALA A 1 2.50 7.08 6.78
C ALA A 1 2.54 5.99 5.70
N ASN A 2 1.96 4.81 5.95
CA ASN A 2 2.02 3.65 5.05
C ASN A 2 1.58 3.93 3.61
N ALA A 3 0.51 4.68 3.41
CA ALA A 3 0.01 4.99 2.06
C ALA A 3 1.05 5.70 1.17
N ARG A 4 1.80 6.67 1.73
CA ARG A 4 2.85 7.39 0.98
C ARG A 4 4.05 6.50 0.64
N LEU A 5 4.36 5.50 1.48
CA LEU A 5 5.41 4.51 1.17
C LEU A 5 5.00 3.68 -0.06
N VAL A 6 3.76 3.21 -0.09
CA VAL A 6 3.22 2.41 -1.19
C VAL A 6 3.06 3.26 -2.47
N GLU A 7 2.65 4.52 -2.34
CA GLU A 7 2.55 5.48 -3.45
C GLU A 7 3.91 5.69 -4.13
N ARG A 8 4.98 5.90 -3.35
CA ARG A 8 6.35 6.08 -3.89
C ARG A 8 6.85 4.86 -4.65
N ALA A 9 6.44 3.66 -4.23
CA ALA A 9 6.73 2.43 -4.99
C ALA A 9 5.87 2.30 -6.26
N GLY A 10 4.84 3.13 -6.42
CA GLY A 10 3.83 3.02 -7.48
C GLY A 10 2.80 1.93 -7.21
N GLY A 11 2.69 1.45 -5.97
CA GLY A 11 1.85 0.32 -5.60
C GLY A 11 0.40 0.68 -5.25
N CYS A 12 0.07 1.97 -5.16
CA CYS A 12 -1.28 2.42 -4.85
C CYS A 12 -1.61 3.78 -5.49
N SER A 13 -2.92 4.09 -5.56
CA SER A 13 -3.43 5.42 -5.85
C SER A 13 -3.80 6.11 -4.55
N ILE A 14 -3.36 7.36 -4.35
CA ILE A 14 -3.73 8.16 -3.18
C ILE A 14 -4.99 8.98 -3.45
N LEU A 15 -5.88 8.96 -2.46
CA LEU A 15 -7.01 9.87 -2.34
C LEU A 15 -6.85 10.64 -1.02
N PRO A 16 -6.48 11.93 -1.05
CA PRO A 16 -6.33 12.71 0.17
C PRO A 16 -7.67 12.86 0.90
N GLN A 17 -7.68 12.61 2.22
CA GLN A 17 -8.89 12.68 3.05
C GLN A 17 -9.59 14.04 2.94
N ALA A 18 -8.82 15.14 2.94
CA ALA A 18 -9.36 16.49 2.88
C ALA A 18 -10.13 16.80 1.58
N SER A 19 -9.81 16.11 0.48
CA SER A 19 -10.48 16.25 -0.81
C SER A 19 -11.41 15.08 -1.13
N MET A 20 -11.59 14.14 -0.21
CA MET A 20 -12.37 12.93 -0.47
C MET A 20 -13.87 13.26 -0.56
N THR A 21 -14.49 12.87 -1.67
CA THR A 21 -15.94 12.89 -1.86
C THR A 21 -16.39 11.54 -2.42
N PRO A 22 -17.69 11.17 -2.25
CA PRO A 22 -18.21 9.93 -2.84
C PRO A 22 -18.02 9.85 -4.36
N LEU A 23 -18.19 10.97 -5.08
CA LEU A 23 -18.01 11.02 -6.53
C LEU A 23 -16.56 10.80 -6.94
N LEU A 24 -15.61 11.47 -6.27
CA LEU A 24 -14.19 11.30 -6.55
C LEU A 24 -13.70 9.88 -6.22
N LEU A 25 -14.24 9.26 -5.16
CA LEU A 25 -13.95 7.87 -4.83
C LEU A 25 -14.46 6.92 -5.92
N LEU A 26 -15.70 7.10 -6.37
CA LEU A 26 -16.30 6.31 -7.44
C LEU A 26 -15.50 6.42 -8.74
N GLU A 27 -15.16 7.64 -9.15
CA GLU A 27 -14.32 7.91 -10.33
C GLU A 27 -13.00 7.14 -10.23
N ARG A 28 -12.31 7.24 -9.08
CA ARG A 28 -11.02 6.57 -8.87
C ARG A 28 -11.12 5.05 -9.02
N ILE A 29 -12.16 4.46 -8.45
CA ILE A 29 -12.40 3.01 -8.54
C ILE A 29 -12.68 2.63 -9.99
N GLN A 30 -13.52 3.38 -10.69
CA GLN A 30 -13.85 3.12 -12.10
C GLN A 30 -12.62 3.21 -13.00
N THR A 31 -11.77 4.24 -12.85
CA THR A 31 -10.51 4.37 -13.59
C THR A 31 -9.61 3.17 -13.37
N LEU A 32 -9.43 2.75 -12.12
CA LEU A 32 -8.60 1.58 -11.81
C LEU A 32 -9.15 0.31 -12.47
N LEU A 33 -10.45 0.05 -12.32
CA LEU A 33 -11.09 -1.13 -12.91
C LEU A 33 -11.05 -1.14 -14.46
N ALA A 34 -11.05 0.04 -15.08
CA ALA A 34 -10.93 0.19 -16.53
C ALA A 34 -9.50 -0.06 -17.06
N GLU A 35 -8.49 -0.08 -16.18
CA GLU A 35 -7.08 -0.30 -16.54
C GLU A 35 -6.47 -1.55 -15.83
N PRO A 36 -6.91 -2.79 -16.15
CA PRO A 36 -6.47 -4.00 -15.44
C PRO A 36 -4.96 -4.24 -15.46
N ALA A 37 -4.29 -3.90 -16.56
CA ALA A 37 -2.84 -4.04 -16.68
C ALA A 37 -2.11 -3.14 -15.68
N ARG A 38 -2.54 -1.88 -15.55
CA ARG A 38 -2.00 -0.93 -14.57
C ARG A 38 -2.30 -1.38 -13.14
N LEU A 39 -3.50 -1.89 -12.87
CA LEU A 39 -3.85 -2.46 -11.56
C LEU A 39 -2.93 -3.63 -11.19
N LYS A 40 -2.62 -4.51 -12.16
CA LYS A 40 -1.66 -5.60 -11.96
C LYS A 40 -0.26 -5.06 -11.64
N ASP A 41 0.24 -4.11 -12.42
CA ASP A 41 1.55 -3.51 -12.20
C ASP A 41 1.66 -2.81 -10.84
N MET A 42 0.58 -2.15 -10.40
CA MET A 42 0.49 -1.59 -9.03
C MET A 42 0.58 -2.69 -7.98
N GLY A 43 -0.12 -3.81 -8.16
CA GLY A 43 -0.04 -4.97 -7.27
C GLY A 43 1.38 -5.53 -7.15
N GLU A 44 2.07 -5.71 -8.28
CA GLU A 44 3.46 -6.19 -8.31
C GLU A 44 4.41 -5.21 -7.61
N ARG A 45 4.25 -3.91 -7.84
CA ARG A 45 5.03 -2.86 -7.16
C ARG A 45 4.76 -2.79 -5.66
N ALA A 46 3.51 -2.97 -5.23
CA ALA A 46 3.18 -3.03 -3.81
C ALA A 46 3.83 -4.25 -3.14
N ARG A 47 3.91 -5.38 -3.86
CA ARG A 47 4.48 -6.63 -3.36
C ARG A 47 5.97 -6.52 -3.04
N THR A 48 6.72 -5.64 -3.72
CA THR A 48 8.14 -5.42 -3.42
C THR A 48 8.36 -4.77 -2.04
N LEU A 49 7.32 -4.22 -1.42
CA LEU A 49 7.39 -3.63 -0.08
C LEU A 49 7.04 -4.64 1.03
N ALA A 50 6.63 -5.86 0.67
CA ALA A 50 6.27 -6.87 1.65
C ALA A 50 7.52 -7.30 2.45
N VAL A 51 7.31 -7.46 3.76
CA VAL A 51 8.29 -8.05 4.68
C VAL A 51 7.62 -9.29 5.27
N PRO A 52 7.75 -10.46 4.62
CA PRO A 52 6.98 -11.66 4.99
C PRO A 52 7.19 -12.12 6.44
N ASP A 53 8.39 -11.87 6.97
CA ASP A 53 8.87 -12.29 8.29
C ASP A 53 8.89 -11.15 9.33
N ALA A 54 8.14 -10.06 9.07
CA ALA A 54 8.18 -8.87 9.92
C ALA A 54 7.83 -9.16 11.39
N ALA A 55 6.88 -10.06 11.62
CA ALA A 55 6.46 -10.43 12.96
C ALA A 55 7.55 -11.21 13.72
N GLU A 56 8.20 -12.18 13.07
CA GLU A 56 9.32 -12.93 13.67
C GLU A 56 10.49 -12.00 14.00
N ARG A 57 10.88 -11.14 13.05
CA ARG A 57 11.94 -10.16 13.26
C ARG A 57 11.68 -9.22 14.43
N LEU A 58 10.42 -8.82 14.63
CA LEU A 58 10.02 -7.99 15.76
C LEU A 58 10.07 -8.80 17.07
N ALA A 59 9.64 -10.06 17.07
CA ALA A 59 9.71 -10.92 18.24
C ALA A 59 11.15 -11.18 18.69
N ASP A 60 12.06 -11.50 17.75
CA ASP A 60 13.48 -11.71 18.03
C ASP A 60 14.12 -10.48 18.68
N LEU A 61 13.84 -9.29 18.15
CA LEU A 61 14.34 -8.03 18.70
C LEU A 61 13.83 -7.77 20.12
N LEU A 62 12.56 -8.08 20.41
CA LEU A 62 12.00 -7.92 21.75
C LEU A 62 12.64 -8.88 22.75
N LEU A 63 12.93 -10.13 22.33
CA LEU A 63 13.59 -11.13 23.18
C LEU A 63 15.05 -10.76 23.45
N GLU A 64 15.77 -10.18 22.48
CA GLU A 64 17.14 -9.67 22.65
C GLU A 64 17.21 -8.57 23.71
N ILE A 65 16.26 -7.62 23.69
CA ILE A 65 16.23 -6.49 24.63
C ILE A 65 15.80 -6.93 26.05
N ALA A 66 15.01 -8.01 26.17
CA ALA A 66 14.51 -8.49 27.45
C ALA A 66 15.54 -9.31 28.25
N ALA A 67 16.66 -9.70 27.64
CA ALA A 67 17.76 -10.44 28.26
C ALA A 67 18.72 -9.52 29.04
#